data_AF-A0A5N8YCX2-F1
#
_entry.id   AF-A0A5N8YCX2-F1
#
_cell.length_a   1.000
_cell.length_b   1.000
_cell.length_c   1.000
_cell.angle_alpha   90.00
_cell.angle_beta   90.00
_cell.angle_gamma   90.00
#
_symmetry.space_group_name_H-M   'P 1'
#
loop_
_entity.id
_entity.type
_entity.pdbx_description
1 polymer ?
#
loop_
_entity_poly.entity_id
_entity_poly.type
_entity_poly.pdbx_seq_one_letter_code
_entity_poly.pdbx_strand_id
1 'polypeptide(L)'
;MDGVALLEEARAAGLVVECQADKLVIRGPRNAEPLALLLIEHKSVVLPLVREPLVPWMLQEWRRVSIPDWRRILRESVTKGDKGRADYALWMLTEVLFDPEYEEDQ
;
A
#
# COMPACT_ATOMS: atom_id res chain seq x y z
N MET A 1 19.62 14.72 1.74
CA MET A 1 18.35 15.12 2.38
C MET A 1 17.45 13.89 2.42
N ASP A 2 16.75 13.65 3.51
CA ASP A 2 15.80 12.54 3.62
C ASP A 2 14.49 12.90 2.88
N GLY A 3 14.03 12.03 1.99
CA GLY A 3 12.82 12.25 1.21
C GLY A 3 11.55 12.19 2.04
N VAL A 4 11.55 11.43 3.14
CA VAL A 4 10.39 11.35 4.04
C VAL A 4 10.23 12.65 4.81
N ALA A 5 11.29 13.16 5.44
CA ALA A 5 11.28 14.45 6.12
C ALA A 5 10.83 15.59 5.19
N LEU A 6 11.31 15.62 3.94
CA LEU A 6 10.91 16.62 2.96
C LEU A 6 9.40 16.56 2.62
N LEU A 7 8.82 15.36 2.55
CA LEU A 7 7.38 15.16 2.34
C LEU A 7 6.54 15.59 3.55
N GLU A 8 7.04 15.35 4.76
CA GLU A 8 6.39 15.81 6.00
C GLU A 8 6.38 17.34 6.10
N GLU A 9 7.51 17.99 5.80
CA GLU A 9 7.61 19.45 5.75
C GLU A 9 6.68 20.05 4.69
N ALA A 10 6.64 19.45 3.50
CA ALA A 10 5.73 19.85 2.43
C ALA A 10 4.26 19.76 2.87
N ARG A 11 3.87 18.66 3.53
CA ARG A 11 2.52 18.48 4.06
C ARG A 11 2.20 19.52 5.14
N ALA A 12 3.13 19.78 6.05
CA ALA A 12 2.96 20.80 7.08
C ALA A 12 2.78 22.22 6.49
N ALA A 13 3.42 22.50 5.35
CA ALA A 13 3.27 23.74 4.60
C ALA A 13 1.99 23.79 3.73
N GLY A 14 1.15 22.74 3.75
CA GLY A 14 -0.10 22.67 2.99
C GLY A 14 0.06 22.21 1.54
N LEU A 15 1.22 21.64 1.18
CA LEU A 15 1.40 21.00 -0.12
C LEU A 15 0.81 19.58 -0.11
N VAL A 16 0.13 19.24 -1.19
CA VAL A 16 -0.31 17.90 -1.57
C VAL A 16 0.64 17.40 -2.64
N VAL A 17 1.30 16.27 -2.38
CA VAL A 17 2.29 15.66 -3.26
C VAL A 17 1.79 14.26 -3.66
N GLU A 18 1.57 14.06 -4.95
CA GLU A 18 1.01 12.83 -5.52
C GLU A 18 1.88 12.29 -6.66
N CYS A 19 1.85 10.98 -6.89
CA CYS A 19 2.32 10.37 -8.12
C CYS A 19 1.15 10.15 -9.08
N GLN A 20 1.20 10.77 -10.26
CA GLN A 20 0.27 10.48 -11.36
C GLN A 20 1.03 9.78 -12.49
N ALA A 21 0.82 8.47 -12.62
CA ALA A 21 1.64 7.57 -13.44
C ALA A 21 3.13 7.64 -13.06
N ASP A 22 3.91 8.46 -13.75
CA ASP A 22 5.35 8.67 -13.50
C ASP A 22 5.71 10.15 -13.26
N LYS A 23 4.70 10.98 -13.01
CA LYS A 23 4.85 12.41 -12.77
C LYS A 23 4.60 12.71 -11.30
N LEU A 24 5.52 13.47 -10.72
CA LEU A 24 5.32 14.09 -9.42
C LEU A 24 4.40 15.30 -9.61
N VAL A 25 3.24 15.28 -8.98
CA VAL A 25 2.26 16.37 -9.02
C VAL A 25 2.22 17.02 -7.65
N ILE A 26 2.48 18.33 -7.60
CA ILE A 26 2.53 19.12 -6.37
C ILE A 26 1.47 20.21 -6.47
N ARG A 27 0.57 20.27 -5.49
CA ARG A 27 -0.50 21.29 -5.40
C ARG A 27 -0.46 21.93 -4.02
N GLY A 28 -0.77 23.22 -3.91
CA GLY A 28 -0.87 23.87 -2.60
C GLY A 28 -0.70 25.38 -2.68
N PRO A 29 -0.51 26.04 -1.52
CA PRO A 29 -0.46 27.49 -1.44
C PRO A 29 0.84 28.05 -2.02
N ARG A 30 0.77 29.25 -2.62
CA ARG A 30 1.90 29.87 -3.32
C ARG A 30 3.10 30.17 -2.42
N ASN A 31 2.88 30.41 -1.12
CA ASN A 31 3.95 30.66 -0.16
C ASN A 31 4.85 29.42 0.08
N ALA A 32 4.40 28.22 -0.28
CA ALA A 32 5.18 26.99 -0.18
C ALA A 32 5.93 26.63 -1.49
N GLU A 33 5.97 27.54 -2.48
CA GLU A 33 6.70 27.35 -3.74
C GLU A 33 8.17 26.91 -3.55
N PRO A 34 8.96 27.44 -2.59
CA PRO A 34 10.33 26.96 -2.37
C PRO A 34 10.41 25.46 -2.03
N LEU A 35 9.46 24.95 -1.23
CA LEU A 35 9.39 23.52 -0.91
C LEU A 35 8.96 22.70 -2.13
N ALA A 36 8.08 23.23 -2.97
CA ALA A 36 7.70 22.57 -4.22
C ALA A 36 8.89 22.42 -5.18
N LEU A 37 9.74 23.44 -5.30
CA LEU A 37 10.98 23.37 -6.09
C LEU A 37 11.97 22.35 -5.52
N LEU A 38 12.11 22.31 -4.19
CA LEU A 38 12.97 21.35 -3.51
C LEU A 38 12.51 19.89 -3.72
N LEU A 39 11.19 19.64 -3.69
CA LEU A 39 10.60 18.34 -4.04
C LEU A 39 10.90 17.93 -5.49
N ILE A 40 10.90 18.89 -6.43
CA ILE A 40 11.24 18.64 -7.84
C ILE A 40 12.73 18.31 -8.00
N GLU A 41 13.61 19.04 -7.32
CA GLU A 41 15.05 18.76 -7.32
C GLU A 41 15.35 17.36 -6.78
N HIS A 42 14.64 16.94 -5.74
CA HIS A 42 14.75 15.61 -5.13
C HIS A 42 13.78 14.57 -5.72
N LYS A 43 13.25 14.78 -6.94
CA LYS A 43 12.23 13.91 -7.55
C LYS A 43 12.59 12.42 -7.52
N SER A 44 13.85 12.04 -7.74
CA SER A 44 14.27 10.63 -7.76
C SER A 44 14.09 9.92 -6.42
N VAL A 45 14.19 10.67 -5.32
CA VAL A 45 13.98 10.16 -3.95
C VAL A 45 12.52 10.28 -3.55
N VAL A 46 11.83 11.35 -3.96
CA VAL A 46 10.44 11.63 -3.58
C VAL A 46 9.45 10.76 -4.35
N LEU A 47 9.63 10.60 -5.66
CA LEU A 47 8.65 9.92 -6.53
C LEU A 47 8.37 8.47 -6.10
N PRO A 48 9.38 7.64 -5.73
CA PRO A 48 9.12 6.29 -5.22
C PRO A 48 8.33 6.26 -3.90
N LEU A 49 8.49 7.28 -3.04
CA LEU A 49 7.82 7.37 -1.75
C LEU A 49 6.34 7.74 -1.87
N VAL A 50 5.96 8.46 -2.92
CA VAL A 50 4.57 8.84 -3.21
C VAL A 50 3.92 8.00 -4.30
N ARG A 51 4.66 7.05 -4.89
CA ARG A 51 4.14 6.10 -5.85
C ARG A 51 3.35 5.05 -5.08
N GLU A 52 2.03 5.02 -5.30
CA GLU A 52 1.23 3.88 -4.89
C GLU A 52 1.80 2.62 -5.55
N PRO A 53 1.98 1.50 -4.81
CA PRO A 53 2.37 0.25 -5.43
C PRO A 53 1.35 -0.07 -6.52
N LEU A 54 1.83 -0.21 -7.75
CA LEU A 54 1.02 -0.60 -8.90
C LEU A 54 0.60 -2.06 -8.70
N VAL A 55 -0.38 -2.30 -7.84
CA VAL A 55 -1.13 -3.55 -7.82
C VAL A 55 -2.01 -3.47 -9.06
N PRO A 56 -1.81 -4.32 -10.09
CA PRO A 56 -2.68 -4.30 -11.25
C PRO A 56 -4.12 -4.47 -10.80
N TRP A 57 -5.06 -3.71 -11.36
CA TRP A 57 -6.48 -3.77 -10.98
C TRP A 57 -7.02 -5.22 -10.98
N MET A 58 -6.49 -6.09 -11.85
CA MET A 58 -6.82 -7.52 -11.87
C MET A 58 -6.43 -8.24 -10.57
N LEU A 59 -5.26 -7.94 -10.02
CA LEU A 59 -4.80 -8.51 -8.76
C LEU A 59 -5.62 -7.96 -7.58
N GLN A 60 -5.98 -6.67 -7.62
CA GLN A 60 -6.84 -6.08 -6.60
C GLN A 60 -8.25 -6.69 -6.62
N GLU A 61 -8.83 -6.86 -7.82
CA GLU A 61 -10.13 -7.49 -7.99
C GLU A 61 -10.09 -8.97 -7.60
N TRP A 62 -9.03 -9.69 -7.97
CA TRP A 62 -8.85 -11.08 -7.58
C TRP A 62 -8.77 -11.25 -6.06
N ARG A 63 -8.03 -10.37 -5.36
CA ARG A 63 -7.99 -10.34 -3.89
C ARG A 63 -9.37 -10.06 -3.29
N ARG A 64 -10.06 -9.03 -3.79
CA ARG A 64 -11.40 -8.63 -3.32
C ARG A 64 -12.39 -9.80 -3.34
N VAL A 65 -12.35 -10.62 -4.39
CA VAL A 65 -13.27 -11.77 -4.52
C VAL A 65 -12.78 -13.02 -3.82
N SER A 66 -11.47 -13.26 -3.74
CA SER A 66 -10.93 -14.53 -3.24
C SER A 66 -10.72 -14.56 -1.72
N ILE A 67 -10.31 -13.43 -1.11
CA ILE A 67 -10.01 -13.39 0.34
C ILE A 67 -11.19 -13.86 1.20
N PRO A 68 -12.45 -13.40 0.97
CA PRO A 68 -13.58 -13.84 1.80
C PRO A 68 -13.79 -15.36 1.77
N ASP A 69 -13.61 -15.99 0.61
CA ASP A 69 -13.74 -17.43 0.45
C ASP A 69 -12.63 -18.20 1.16
N TRP A 70 -11.38 -17.75 1.03
CA TRP A 70 -10.25 -18.38 1.70
C TRP A 70 -10.32 -18.23 3.22
N ARG A 71 -10.76 -17.07 3.74
CA ARG A 71 -11.06 -16.90 5.18
C ARG A 71 -12.12 -17.87 5.67
N ARG A 72 -13.18 -18.08 4.88
CA ARG A 72 -14.23 -19.06 5.20
C ARG A 72 -13.67 -20.48 5.22
N ILE A 73 -12.88 -20.86 4.21
CA ILE A 73 -12.22 -22.16 4.15
C ILE A 73 -11.30 -22.38 5.36
N LEU A 74 -10.50 -21.38 5.74
CA LEU A 74 -9.63 -21.46 6.91
C LEU A 74 -10.45 -21.72 8.18
N ARG A 75 -11.48 -20.90 8.44
CA ARG A 75 -12.37 -21.06 9.61
C ARG A 75 -13.02 -22.44 9.68
N GLU A 76 -13.55 -22.93 8.56
CA GLU A 76 -14.18 -24.24 8.48
C GLU A 76 -13.16 -25.36 8.74
N SER A 77 -11.93 -25.23 8.23
CA SER A 77 -10.87 -26.23 8.37
C SER A 77 -10.37 -26.31 9.81
N VAL A 78 -10.16 -25.17 10.46
CA VAL A 78 -9.82 -25.09 11.89
C VAL A 78 -10.92 -25.72 12.73
N THR A 79 -12.19 -25.38 12.46
CA THR A 79 -13.35 -25.93 13.19
C THR A 79 -13.45 -27.45 13.06
N LYS A 80 -13.08 -28.00 11.90
CA LYS A 80 -13.11 -29.45 11.62
C LYS A 80 -11.84 -30.18 12.04
N GLY A 81 -10.80 -29.48 12.50
CA GLY A 81 -9.49 -30.06 12.81
C GLY A 81 -8.71 -30.54 11.59
N ASP A 82 -9.05 -30.08 10.39
CA ASP A 82 -8.34 -30.42 9.14
C ASP A 82 -7.10 -29.53 8.99
N LYS A 83 -6.00 -29.96 9.62
CA LYS A 83 -4.73 -29.21 9.64
C LYS A 83 -4.18 -28.95 8.25
N GLY A 84 -4.15 -29.96 7.38
CA GLY A 84 -3.59 -29.80 6.04
C GLY A 84 -4.32 -28.75 5.21
N ARG A 85 -5.66 -28.73 5.31
CA ARG A 85 -6.47 -27.71 4.63
C ARG A 85 -6.36 -26.33 5.28
N ALA A 86 -6.24 -26.27 6.61
CA ALA A 86 -6.02 -25.02 7.32
C ALA A 86 -4.68 -24.37 6.94
N ASP A 87 -3.58 -25.15 6.93
CA ASP A 87 -2.24 -24.67 6.57
C ASP A 87 -2.21 -24.14 5.13
N TYR A 88 -2.89 -24.83 4.21
CA TYR A 88 -2.97 -24.39 2.82
C TYR A 88 -3.80 -23.10 2.67
N ALA A 89 -4.93 -23.00 3.38
CA ALA A 89 -5.74 -21.79 3.37
C ALA A 89 -5.00 -20.60 3.99
N LEU A 90 -4.21 -20.85 5.03
CA LEU A 90 -3.34 -19.85 5.65
C LEU A 90 -2.29 -19.35 4.66
N TRP A 91 -1.55 -20.25 4.02
CA TRP A 91 -0.56 -19.90 2.99
C TRP A 91 -1.16 -19.08 1.84
N MET A 92 -2.36 -19.45 1.38
CA MET A 92 -3.07 -18.67 0.35
C MET A 92 -3.38 -17.25 0.80
N LEU A 93 -3.77 -17.05 2.07
CA LEU A 93 -4.09 -15.72 2.61
C LEU A 93 -2.85 -14.87 2.83
N THR A 94 -1.76 -15.43 3.36
CA THR A 94 -0.56 -14.66 3.72
C THR A 94 0.37 -14.45 2.53
N GLU A 95 0.67 -15.49 1.76
CA GLU A 95 1.73 -15.46 0.73
C GLU A 95 1.23 -15.14 -0.67
N VAL A 96 -0.04 -15.48 -0.99
CA VAL A 96 -0.59 -15.31 -2.34
C VAL A 96 -1.49 -14.09 -2.42
N LEU A 97 -2.48 -14.02 -1.53
CA LEU A 97 -3.48 -12.96 -1.55
C LEU A 97 -3.06 -11.74 -0.73
N PHE A 98 -2.07 -11.86 0.16
CA PHE A 98 -1.63 -10.81 1.07
C PHE A 98 -2.82 -10.14 1.76
N ASP A 99 -3.60 -10.94 2.46
CA ASP A 99 -4.79 -10.50 3.17
C ASP A 99 -4.43 -9.41 4.19
N PRO A 100 -4.90 -8.16 4.01
CA PRO A 100 -4.46 -7.04 4.84
C PRO A 100 -5.01 -7.08 6.26
N GLU A 101 -6.07 -7.85 6.54
CA GLU A 101 -6.65 -7.96 7.89
C GLU A 101 -6.31 -9.31 8.54
N TYR A 102 -5.35 -10.04 8.00
CA TYR A 102 -4.83 -11.23 8.68
C TYR A 102 -3.92 -10.78 9.84
N GLU A 103 -4.39 -10.97 11.07
CA GLU A 103 -3.57 -10.90 12.27
C GLU A 103 -3.16 -12.33 12.62
N GLU A 104 -1.85 -12.58 12.65
CA GLU A 104 -1.30 -13.82 13.18
C GLU A 104 -1.57 -13.79 14.70
N ASP A 105 -2.64 -14.45 15.15
CA ASP A 105 -2.91 -14.63 16.58
C ASP A 105 -1.69 -15.37 17.18
N GLN A 106 -0.79 -14.61 17.82
CA GLN A 106 0.42 -15.11 18.50
C GLN A 106 0.09 -15.89 19.77
#